data_AF-B1L5I5-F1
#
_entry.id   AF-B1L5I5-F1
#
_cell.length_a   1.000
_cell.length_b   1.000
_cell.length_c   1.000
_cell.angle_alpha   90.00
_cell.angle_beta   90.00
_cell.angle_gamma   90.00
#
_symmetry.space_group_name_H-M   'P 1'
#
loop_
_entity.id
_entity.type
_entity.pdbx_description
1 polymer ?
#
loop_
_entity_poly.entity_id
_entity_poly.type
_entity_poly.pdbx_seq_one_letter_code
_entity_poly.pdbx_strand_id
1 'polypeptide(L)'
;MRSSLSAAKSILRSRGYEIRAELVPVRVGGYEISDVDLLAERGNDLYAVEVKNGKLDIGGVRQAYVNALLLNSKPLIVCRGFSDAAAEALAKELGIEVIVLDDLMISDPEELRRILREELRSALIEVLPSILYPSELDEEDMEILRAIAKSSDFLEAASHLGMTPDKLGNLLKDMRSKGKIPKWAKDYVQVKGWAELITSRG
;
A
#
# COMPACT_ATOMS: atom_id res chain seq x y z
N MET A 1 -2.81 14.99 8.60
CA MET A 1 -3.66 15.24 9.79
C MET A 1 -4.88 14.32 9.81
N ARG A 2 -5.84 14.38 8.87
CA ARG A 2 -7.02 13.46 8.90
C ARG A 2 -6.65 11.97 8.85
N SER A 3 -5.65 11.59 8.07
CA SER A 3 -5.16 10.20 8.01
C SER A 3 -4.53 9.74 9.33
N SER A 4 -3.64 10.55 9.92
CA SER A 4 -2.96 10.23 11.17
C SER A 4 -3.88 10.21 12.38
N LEU A 5 -4.88 11.09 12.45
CA LEU A 5 -5.91 11.05 13.49
C LEU A 5 -6.79 9.80 13.36
N SER A 6 -7.13 9.39 12.14
CA SER A 6 -7.85 8.14 11.89
C SER A 6 -7.05 6.91 12.34
N ALA A 7 -5.76 6.88 11.98
CA ALA A 7 -4.81 5.85 12.41
C ALA A 7 -4.71 5.77 13.95
N ALA A 8 -4.56 6.93 14.60
CA ALA A 8 -4.52 7.05 16.06
C ALA A 8 -5.81 6.51 16.69
N LYS A 9 -7.00 6.89 16.20
CA LYS A 9 -8.28 6.37 16.70
C LYS A 9 -8.38 4.84 16.55
N SER A 10 -7.92 4.29 15.42
CA SER A 10 -7.94 2.84 15.17
C SER A 10 -7.04 2.08 16.15
N ILE A 11 -5.78 2.52 16.32
CA ILE A 11 -4.86 1.86 17.25
C ILE A 11 -5.33 1.98 18.70
N LEU A 12 -5.85 3.14 19.10
CA LEU A 12 -6.36 3.36 20.45
C LEU A 12 -7.53 2.41 20.74
N ARG A 13 -8.50 2.30 19.83
CA ARG A 13 -9.61 1.35 19.97
C ARG A 13 -9.12 -0.09 20.06
N SER A 14 -8.15 -0.48 19.25
CA SER A 14 -7.57 -1.84 19.29
C SER A 14 -6.86 -2.14 20.63
N ARG A 15 -6.38 -1.11 21.33
CA ARG A 15 -5.74 -1.19 22.65
C ARG A 15 -6.72 -0.95 23.81
N GLY A 16 -8.03 -0.98 23.54
CA GLY A 16 -9.07 -0.90 24.56
C GLY A 16 -9.43 0.52 25.01
N TYR A 17 -9.04 1.54 24.26
CA TYR A 17 -9.50 2.91 24.53
C TYR A 17 -10.84 3.21 23.88
N GLU A 18 -11.69 3.96 24.57
CA GLU A 18 -12.93 4.52 24.04
C GLU A 18 -12.73 6.02 23.72
N ILE A 19 -13.00 6.43 22.49
CA ILE A 19 -12.85 7.85 22.08
C ILE A 19 -14.09 8.63 22.53
N ARG A 20 -13.90 9.63 23.39
CA ARG A 20 -14.96 10.47 23.96
C ARG A 20 -15.20 11.73 23.15
N ALA A 21 -14.15 12.38 22.65
CA ALA A 21 -14.24 13.59 21.85
C ALA A 21 -13.02 13.77 20.94
N GLU A 22 -13.17 14.59 19.91
CA GLU A 22 -12.09 15.02 19.00
C GLU A 22 -12.00 16.55 19.06
N LEU A 23 -10.81 17.12 18.88
CA LEU A 23 -10.54 18.57 18.87
C LEU A 23 -11.09 19.27 20.12
N VAL A 24 -10.54 18.91 21.27
CA VAL A 24 -11.02 19.37 22.57
C VAL A 24 -10.28 20.64 22.97
N PRO A 25 -10.98 21.78 23.16
CA PRO A 25 -10.33 23.03 23.53
C PRO A 25 -9.83 23.02 24.96
N VAL A 26 -8.58 23.44 25.14
CA VAL A 26 -7.94 23.65 26.44
C VAL A 26 -8.12 25.10 26.84
N ARG A 27 -8.74 25.33 28.00
CA ARG A 27 -9.09 26.68 28.46
C ARG A 27 -8.46 27.03 29.81
N VAL A 28 -7.95 28.25 29.91
CA VAL A 28 -7.41 28.84 31.13
C VAL A 28 -8.06 30.20 31.36
N GLY A 29 -8.71 30.39 32.51
CA GLY A 29 -9.39 31.65 32.82
C GLY A 29 -10.49 32.03 31.81
N GLY A 30 -11.10 31.04 31.15
CA GLY A 30 -12.12 31.25 30.12
C GLY A 30 -11.58 31.49 28.70
N TYR A 31 -10.26 31.65 28.54
CA TYR A 31 -9.61 31.78 27.24
C TYR A 31 -9.16 30.44 26.69
N GLU A 32 -9.40 30.20 25.41
CA GLU A 32 -8.88 29.06 24.68
C GLU A 32 -7.42 29.29 24.31
N ILE A 33 -6.54 28.39 24.75
CA ILE A 33 -5.10 28.55 24.59
C ILE A 33 -4.47 27.47 23.70
N SER A 34 -5.15 26.34 23.54
CA SER A 34 -4.70 25.19 22.75
C SER A 34 -5.87 24.24 22.53
N ASP A 35 -5.65 23.19 21.77
CA ASP A 35 -6.55 22.06 21.58
C ASP A 35 -5.79 20.76 21.83
N VAL A 36 -6.53 19.73 22.23
CA VAL A 36 -6.06 18.33 22.25
C VAL A 36 -6.78 17.58 21.15
N ASP A 37 -6.03 16.76 20.39
CA ASP A 37 -6.59 16.05 19.24
C ASP A 37 -7.74 15.10 19.62
N LEU A 38 -7.59 14.34 20.71
CA LEU A 38 -8.62 13.42 21.22
C LEU A 38 -8.69 13.42 22.75
N LEU A 39 -9.89 13.23 23.28
CA LEU A 39 -10.08 12.67 24.62
C LEU A 39 -10.45 11.19 24.51
N ALA A 40 -9.74 10.34 25.23
CA ALA A 40 -9.96 8.89 25.23
C ALA A 40 -9.97 8.32 26.65
N GLU A 41 -10.75 7.28 26.89
CA GLU A 41 -10.87 6.63 28.20
C GLU A 41 -10.38 5.17 28.11
N ARG A 42 -9.64 4.71 29.12
CA ARG A 42 -9.25 3.30 29.26
C ARG A 42 -9.32 2.90 30.73
N GLY A 43 -10.26 2.03 31.08
CA GLY A 43 -10.57 1.74 32.47
C GLY A 43 -11.20 2.97 33.15
N ASN A 44 -10.65 3.41 34.27
CA ASN A 44 -11.11 4.60 35.01
C ASN A 44 -10.30 5.87 34.68
N ASP A 45 -9.39 5.79 33.72
CA ASP A 45 -8.48 6.88 33.38
C ASP A 45 -8.93 7.59 32.11
N LEU A 46 -9.01 8.91 32.17
CA LEU A 46 -9.19 9.79 31.02
C LEU A 46 -7.83 10.25 30.51
N TYR A 47 -7.62 10.18 29.20
CA TYR A 47 -6.38 10.55 28.53
C TYR A 47 -6.63 11.70 27.55
N ALA A 48 -5.78 12.72 27.63
CA ALA A 48 -5.62 13.73 26.58
C ALA A 48 -4.58 13.23 25.58
N VAL A 49 -5.03 12.95 24.36
CA VAL A 49 -4.21 12.37 23.31
C VAL A 49 -3.75 13.43 22.33
N GLU A 50 -2.44 13.57 22.18
CA GLU A 50 -1.80 14.37 21.14
C GLU A 50 -1.32 13.46 19.99
N VAL A 51 -1.66 13.79 18.75
CA VAL A 51 -1.30 13.00 17.56
C VAL A 51 -0.29 13.77 16.72
N LYS A 52 0.93 13.25 16.63
CA LYS A 52 2.00 13.81 15.78
C LYS A 52 2.26 12.93 14.56
N ASN A 53 2.28 13.54 13.38
CA ASN A 53 2.53 12.81 12.12
C ASN A 53 3.99 12.33 11.98
N GLY A 54 4.91 12.87 12.78
CA GLY A 54 6.35 12.63 12.67
C GLY A 54 6.96 12.25 14.02
N LYS A 55 8.27 12.48 14.11
CA LYS A 55 9.02 12.29 15.34
C LYS A 55 8.65 13.34 16.38
N LEU A 56 8.59 12.91 17.64
CA LEU A 56 8.24 13.72 18.80
C LEU A 56 9.49 14.41 19.36
N ASP A 57 9.43 15.73 19.49
CA ASP A 57 10.46 16.58 20.08
C ASP A 57 10.11 17.03 21.51
N ILE A 58 11.05 17.69 22.19
CA ILE A 58 10.86 18.22 23.55
C ILE A 58 9.65 19.18 23.63
N GLY A 59 9.44 19.98 22.57
CA GLY A 59 8.31 20.91 22.50
C GLY A 59 6.97 20.18 22.53
N GLY A 60 6.82 19.15 21.70
CA GLY A 60 5.63 18.30 21.66
C GLY A 60 5.39 17.56 22.97
N VAL A 61 6.45 17.05 23.62
CA VAL A 61 6.35 16.40 24.95
C VAL A 61 5.77 17.36 25.98
N ARG A 62 6.30 18.59 26.06
CA ARG A 62 5.83 19.62 27.00
C ARG A 62 4.39 20.03 26.71
N GLN A 63 4.06 20.25 25.43
CA GLN A 63 2.71 20.64 25.02
C GLN A 63 1.68 19.58 25.45
N ALA A 64 1.93 18.31 25.13
CA ALA A 64 1.03 17.22 25.50
C ALA A 64 0.84 17.12 27.02
N TYR A 65 1.94 17.22 27.79
CA TYR A 65 1.89 17.19 29.25
C TYR A 65 1.07 18.36 29.84
N VAL A 66 1.36 19.58 29.41
CA VAL A 66 0.67 20.79 29.92
C VAL A 66 -0.82 20.74 29.56
N ASN A 67 -1.16 20.38 28.32
CA ASN A 67 -2.54 20.29 27.89
C ASN A 67 -3.31 19.22 28.68
N ALA A 68 -2.72 18.04 28.89
CA ALA A 68 -3.33 16.98 29.69
C ALA A 68 -3.58 17.42 31.14
N LEU A 69 -2.60 18.11 31.74
CA LEU A 69 -2.71 18.65 33.10
C LEU A 69 -3.86 19.66 33.21
N LEU A 70 -3.98 20.59 32.26
CA LEU A 70 -5.04 21.60 32.23
C LEU A 70 -6.43 20.98 32.04
N LEU A 71 -6.52 19.81 31.41
CA LEU A 71 -7.75 19.04 31.24
C LEU A 71 -8.01 18.03 32.37
N ASN A 72 -7.17 17.97 33.40
CA ASN A 72 -7.22 16.96 34.47
C ASN A 72 -7.26 15.51 33.93
N SER A 73 -6.39 15.22 32.97
CA SER A 73 -6.32 13.94 32.27
C SER A 73 -4.87 13.45 32.20
N LYS A 74 -4.69 12.15 31.92
CA LYS A 74 -3.37 11.56 31.71
C LYS A 74 -2.85 11.92 30.31
N PRO A 75 -1.57 12.29 30.14
CA PRO A 75 -1.02 12.57 28.82
C PRO A 75 -0.77 11.27 28.04
N LEU A 76 -1.20 11.25 26.79
CA LEU A 76 -0.93 10.19 25.82
C LEU A 76 -0.47 10.81 24.50
N ILE A 77 0.56 10.28 23.88
CA ILE A 77 1.03 10.75 22.57
C ILE A 77 1.04 9.60 21.58
N VAL A 78 0.53 9.84 20.37
CA VAL A 78 0.65 8.92 19.23
C VAL A 78 1.56 9.56 18.18
N CYS A 79 2.72 8.94 17.88
CA CYS A 79 3.72 9.51 16.98
C CYS A 79 4.48 8.45 16.16
N ARG A 80 5.47 8.85 15.35
CA ARG A 80 6.37 7.93 14.60
C ARG A 80 7.74 7.73 15.28
N GLY A 81 7.82 7.92 16.59
CA GLY A 81 9.04 7.82 17.39
C GLY A 81 9.53 9.16 17.93
N PHE A 82 10.73 9.20 18.48
CA PHE A 82 11.35 10.40 19.08
C PHE A 82 12.36 11.07 18.16
N SER A 83 12.52 12.39 18.27
CA SER A 83 13.53 13.17 17.52
C SER A 83 14.95 12.86 17.98
N ASP A 84 15.12 12.67 19.29
CA ASP A 84 16.38 12.47 19.98
C ASP A 84 16.14 11.80 21.34
N ALA A 85 17.23 11.38 22.00
CA ALA A 85 17.18 10.73 23.31
C ALA A 85 16.69 11.66 24.44
N ALA A 86 16.79 12.99 24.28
CA ALA A 86 16.36 13.93 25.31
C ALA A 86 14.83 14.05 25.34
N ALA A 87 14.16 14.03 24.18
CA ALA A 87 12.71 13.96 24.08
C ALA A 87 12.16 12.66 24.70
N GLU A 88 12.81 11.52 24.44
CA GLU A 88 12.44 10.23 25.03
C GLU A 88 12.61 10.22 26.55
N ALA A 89 13.75 10.69 27.04
CA ALA A 89 14.02 10.78 28.47
C ALA A 89 13.00 11.68 29.19
N LEU A 90 12.65 12.83 28.60
CA LEU A 90 11.66 13.73 29.18
C LEU A 90 10.26 13.12 29.21
N ALA A 91 9.83 12.45 28.15
CA ALA A 91 8.52 11.79 28.12
C ALA A 91 8.40 10.73 29.21
N LYS A 92 9.48 9.95 29.42
CA LYS A 92 9.56 8.94 30.48
C LYS A 92 9.53 9.56 31.87
N GLU A 93 10.30 10.63 32.10
CA GLU A 93 10.35 11.34 33.39
C GLU A 93 8.98 11.93 33.76
N LEU A 94 8.26 12.48 32.78
CA LEU A 94 6.93 13.05 32.97
C LEU A 94 5.81 11.99 33.00
N GLY A 95 6.14 10.70 32.88
CA GLY A 95 5.17 9.61 32.90
C GLY A 95 4.17 9.64 31.73
N ILE A 96 4.58 10.17 30.57
CA ILE A 96 3.74 10.23 29.38
C ILE A 96 3.71 8.88 28.68
N GLU A 97 2.51 8.35 28.44
CA GLU A 97 2.35 7.15 27.60
C GLU A 97 2.57 7.54 26.13
N VAL A 98 3.48 6.86 25.43
CA VAL A 98 3.79 7.14 24.03
C VAL A 98 3.55 5.88 23.21
N ILE A 99 2.66 5.98 22.23
CA ILE A 99 2.36 4.95 21.24
C ILE A 99 3.09 5.33 19.94
N VAL A 100 4.14 4.58 19.63
CA VAL A 100 4.84 4.69 18.35
C VAL A 100 4.10 3.86 17.30
N LEU A 101 3.70 4.50 16.21
CA LEU A 101 3.14 3.86 15.02
C LEU A 101 4.30 3.36 14.15
N ASP A 102 4.30 2.07 13.82
CA ASP A 102 5.25 1.50 12.86
C ASP A 102 5.03 2.09 11.46
N ASP A 103 6.13 2.40 10.75
CA ASP A 103 6.12 3.00 9.40
C ASP A 103 5.38 2.15 8.34
N LEU A 104 5.13 0.86 8.63
CA LEU A 104 4.44 -0.09 7.77
C LEU A 104 2.91 -0.02 7.86
N MET A 105 2.34 0.81 8.73
CA MET A 105 0.89 0.98 8.77
C MET A 105 0.42 1.80 7.55
N ILE A 106 0.01 1.10 6.49
CA ILE A 106 -0.90 1.65 5.47
C ILE A 106 -2.22 1.94 6.22
N SER A 107 -2.28 3.12 6.81
CA SER A 107 -3.30 3.50 7.77
C SER A 107 -4.63 3.89 7.13
N ASP A 108 -4.67 4.00 5.80
CA ASP A 108 -5.85 4.39 5.05
C ASP A 108 -6.23 3.31 4.01
N PRO A 109 -7.33 2.57 4.23
CA PRO A 109 -7.89 1.68 3.22
C PRO A 109 -8.13 2.37 1.87
N GLU A 110 -8.38 3.68 1.84
CA GLU A 110 -8.55 4.43 0.59
C GLU A 110 -7.22 4.64 -0.14
N GLU A 111 -6.11 4.83 0.58
CA GLU A 111 -4.78 4.90 -0.05
C GLU A 111 -4.39 3.55 -0.66
N LEU A 112 -4.64 2.45 0.07
CA LEU A 112 -4.45 1.10 -0.47
C LEU A 112 -5.31 0.86 -1.71
N ARG A 113 -6.60 1.24 -1.65
CA ARG A 113 -7.50 1.14 -2.81
C ARG A 113 -7.02 1.96 -3.99
N ARG A 114 -6.46 3.16 -3.76
CA ARG A 114 -5.91 4.01 -4.82
C ARG A 114 -4.72 3.33 -5.48
N ILE A 115 -3.75 2.85 -4.70
CA ILE A 115 -2.56 2.15 -5.19
C ILE A 115 -2.98 0.91 -5.99
N LEU A 116 -3.84 0.06 -5.42
CA LEU A 116 -4.34 -1.14 -6.10
C LEU A 116 -5.07 -0.79 -7.41
N ARG A 117 -5.90 0.26 -7.43
CA ARG A 117 -6.61 0.68 -8.63
C ARG A 117 -5.67 1.21 -9.70
N GLU A 118 -4.63 1.93 -9.32
CA GLU A 118 -3.60 2.43 -10.25
C GLU A 118 -2.81 1.27 -10.85
N GLU A 119 -2.37 0.31 -10.04
CA GLU A 119 -1.65 -0.88 -10.52
C GLU A 119 -2.51 -1.76 -11.42
N LEU A 120 -3.77 -2.02 -11.03
CA LEU A 120 -4.72 -2.77 -11.85
C LEU A 120 -4.99 -2.05 -13.18
N ARG A 121 -5.18 -0.73 -13.16
CA ARG A 121 -5.37 0.05 -14.38
C ARG A 121 -4.17 -0.05 -15.31
N SER A 122 -2.95 0.06 -14.77
CA SER A 122 -1.71 -0.07 -15.54
C SER A 122 -1.59 -1.47 -16.17
N ALA A 123 -1.84 -2.52 -15.40
CA ALA A 123 -1.82 -3.90 -15.90
C ALA A 123 -2.84 -4.13 -17.02
N LEU A 124 -4.07 -3.60 -16.87
CA LEU A 124 -5.10 -3.70 -17.90
C LEU A 124 -4.71 -2.95 -19.18
N ILE A 125 -4.11 -1.76 -19.07
CA ILE A 125 -3.63 -0.99 -20.22
C ILE A 125 -2.51 -1.73 -20.96
N GLU A 126 -1.65 -2.46 -20.24
CA GLU A 126 -0.57 -3.24 -20.86
C GLU A 126 -1.09 -4.50 -21.60
N VAL A 127 -2.10 -5.18 -21.04
CA VAL A 127 -2.57 -6.48 -21.55
C VAL A 127 -3.67 -6.35 -22.60
N LEU A 128 -4.72 -5.55 -22.34
CA LEU A 128 -5.93 -5.52 -23.15
C LEU A 128 -5.71 -5.17 -24.63
N PRO A 129 -4.85 -4.21 -25.02
CA PRO A 129 -4.65 -3.87 -26.43
C PRO A 129 -4.20 -5.08 -27.25
N SER A 130 -3.31 -5.90 -26.71
CA SER A 130 -2.79 -7.09 -27.39
C SER A 130 -3.80 -8.23 -27.55
N ILE A 131 -4.93 -8.16 -26.86
CA ILE A 131 -6.04 -9.11 -26.95
C ILE A 131 -7.16 -8.55 -27.82
N LEU A 132 -7.52 -7.28 -27.65
CA LEU A 132 -8.64 -6.65 -28.37
C LEU A 132 -8.26 -6.24 -29.79
N TYR A 133 -7.00 -5.83 -29.99
CA TYR A 133 -6.46 -5.35 -31.25
C TYR A 133 -5.09 -6.01 -31.48
N PRO A 134 -5.05 -7.34 -31.67
CA PRO A 134 -3.79 -8.04 -31.96
C PRO A 134 -3.17 -7.46 -33.23
N SER A 135 -1.84 -7.46 -33.30
CA SER A 135 -1.11 -7.08 -34.51
C SER A 135 -1.52 -7.98 -35.68
N GLU A 136 -1.31 -7.52 -36.91
CA GLU A 136 -1.51 -8.37 -38.08
C GLU A 136 -0.57 -9.58 -37.98
N LEU A 137 -1.20 -10.77 -37.91
CA LEU A 137 -0.53 -12.07 -37.87
C LEU A 137 -0.75 -12.71 -39.23
N ASP A 138 0.34 -13.14 -39.87
CA ASP A 138 0.27 -13.91 -41.10
C ASP A 138 -0.05 -15.39 -40.81
N GLU A 139 -0.22 -16.18 -41.86
CA GLU A 139 -0.61 -17.60 -41.72
C GLU A 139 0.49 -18.42 -41.01
N GLU A 140 1.76 -18.08 -41.23
CA GLU A 140 2.90 -18.71 -40.57
C GLU A 140 2.91 -18.40 -39.07
N ASP A 141 2.67 -17.13 -38.68
CA ASP A 141 2.53 -16.74 -37.28
C ASP A 141 1.40 -17.51 -36.60
N MET A 142 0.25 -17.64 -37.27
CA MET A 142 -0.92 -18.33 -36.73
C MET A 142 -0.67 -19.83 -36.59
N GLU A 143 0.08 -20.45 -37.49
CA GLU A 143 0.49 -21.85 -37.37
C GLU A 143 1.39 -22.06 -36.14
N ILE A 144 2.38 -21.20 -35.95
CA ILE A 144 3.27 -21.21 -34.78
C ILE A 144 2.47 -21.08 -33.48
N LEU A 145 1.56 -20.10 -33.40
CA LEU A 145 0.75 -19.86 -32.21
C LEU A 145 -0.23 -21.01 -31.93
N ARG A 146 -0.82 -21.63 -32.97
CA ARG A 146 -1.67 -22.81 -32.81
C ARG A 146 -0.90 -24.02 -32.28
N ALA A 147 0.33 -24.23 -32.77
CA ALA A 147 1.19 -25.30 -32.26
C ALA A 147 1.51 -25.09 -30.78
N ILE A 148 1.84 -23.85 -30.39
CA ILE A 148 2.10 -23.48 -28.98
C ILE A 148 0.86 -23.68 -28.11
N ALA A 149 -0.31 -23.19 -28.55
CA ALA A 149 -1.55 -23.30 -27.80
C ALA A 149 -1.96 -24.76 -27.52
N LYS A 150 -1.69 -25.67 -28.47
CA LYS A 150 -2.03 -27.10 -28.36
C LYS A 150 -1.01 -27.94 -27.57
N SER A 151 0.20 -27.43 -27.39
CA SER A 151 1.29 -28.18 -26.74
C SER A 151 1.23 -28.03 -25.22
N SER A 152 1.50 -29.08 -24.46
CA SER A 152 1.56 -29.03 -22.99
C SER A 152 2.72 -28.19 -22.49
N ASP A 153 3.87 -28.23 -23.18
CA ASP A 153 5.10 -27.53 -22.80
C ASP A 153 5.91 -27.02 -24.01
N PHE A 154 7.03 -26.35 -23.73
CA PHE A 154 7.90 -25.72 -24.73
C PHE A 154 8.60 -26.74 -25.63
N LEU A 155 8.95 -27.91 -25.10
CA LEU A 155 9.66 -28.94 -25.86
C LEU A 155 8.72 -29.62 -26.85
N GLU A 156 7.48 -29.88 -26.44
CA GLU A 156 6.45 -30.41 -27.33
C GLU A 156 6.13 -29.42 -28.45
N ALA A 157 6.01 -28.12 -28.16
CA ALA A 157 5.80 -27.10 -29.19
C ALA A 157 6.94 -27.05 -30.21
N ALA A 158 8.19 -27.13 -29.75
CA ALA A 158 9.34 -27.18 -30.65
C ALA A 158 9.31 -28.43 -31.54
N SER A 159 8.96 -29.59 -30.95
CA SER A 159 8.80 -30.85 -31.68
C SER A 159 7.69 -30.78 -32.73
N HIS A 160 6.52 -30.23 -32.39
CA HIS A 160 5.40 -30.05 -33.33
C HIS A 160 5.76 -29.16 -34.52
N LEU A 161 6.60 -28.15 -34.29
CA LEU A 161 7.08 -27.24 -35.34
C LEU A 161 8.30 -27.79 -36.10
N GLY A 162 8.79 -28.99 -35.77
CA GLY A 162 9.99 -29.56 -36.39
C GLY A 162 11.26 -28.74 -36.09
N MET A 163 11.29 -28.03 -34.97
CA MET A 163 12.37 -27.13 -34.58
C MET A 163 13.11 -27.62 -33.34
N THR A 164 14.35 -27.15 -33.16
CA THR A 164 15.04 -27.28 -31.87
C THR A 164 14.49 -26.27 -30.87
N PRO A 165 14.58 -26.52 -29.54
CA PRO A 165 14.16 -25.57 -28.52
C PRO A 165 14.81 -24.18 -28.67
N ASP A 166 16.10 -24.14 -29.04
CA ASP A 166 16.81 -22.87 -29.28
C ASP A 166 16.26 -22.09 -30.48
N LYS A 167 15.87 -22.80 -31.56
CA LYS A 167 15.25 -22.16 -32.72
C LYS A 167 13.90 -21.56 -32.36
N LEU A 168 13.06 -22.30 -31.64
CA LEU A 168 11.77 -21.79 -31.17
C LEU A 168 11.96 -20.59 -30.24
N GLY A 169 12.91 -20.63 -29.31
CA GLY A 169 13.20 -19.52 -28.41
C GLY A 169 13.60 -18.24 -29.16
N ASN A 170 14.45 -18.38 -30.18
CA ASN A 170 14.87 -17.25 -31.03
C ASN A 170 13.71 -16.71 -31.88
N LEU A 171 12.87 -17.59 -32.42
CA LEU A 171 11.68 -17.22 -33.19
C LEU A 171 10.70 -16.41 -32.33
N LEU A 172 10.38 -16.88 -31.12
CA LEU A 172 9.50 -16.16 -30.19
C LEU A 172 10.06 -14.79 -29.80
N LYS A 173 11.38 -14.70 -29.62
CA LYS A 173 12.05 -13.42 -29.36
C LYS A 173 11.91 -12.46 -30.54
N ASP A 174 12.09 -12.95 -31.77
CA ASP A 174 11.92 -12.16 -32.99
C ASP A 174 10.48 -11.68 -33.17
N MET A 175 9.50 -12.59 -33.04
CA MET A 175 8.07 -12.26 -33.08
C MET A 175 7.70 -11.18 -32.06
N ARG A 176 8.20 -11.28 -30.82
CA ARG A 176 7.99 -10.27 -29.78
C ARG A 176 8.62 -8.92 -30.14
N SER A 177 9.82 -8.93 -30.71
CA SER A 177 10.51 -7.71 -31.15
C SER A 177 9.75 -6.98 -32.26
N LYS A 178 9.07 -7.74 -33.13
CA LYS A 178 8.23 -7.24 -34.23
C LYS A 178 6.81 -6.86 -33.80
N GLY A 179 6.46 -7.04 -32.52
CA GLY A 179 5.13 -6.75 -31.99
C GLY A 179 4.08 -7.85 -32.25
N LYS A 180 4.45 -8.94 -32.93
CA LYS A 180 3.57 -10.10 -33.18
C LYS A 180 3.23 -10.87 -31.90
N ILE A 181 4.05 -10.76 -30.85
CA ILE A 181 3.78 -11.27 -29.50
C ILE A 181 3.78 -10.09 -28.52
N PRO A 182 2.87 -10.05 -27.52
CA PRO A 182 2.83 -8.97 -26.55
C PRO A 182 4.14 -8.84 -25.76
N LYS A 183 4.54 -7.60 -25.46
CA LYS A 183 5.76 -7.31 -24.69
C LYS A 183 5.74 -7.87 -23.27
N TRP A 184 4.56 -7.98 -22.67
CA TRP A 184 4.36 -8.52 -21.33
C TRP A 184 4.52 -10.05 -21.27
N ALA A 185 4.35 -10.76 -22.39
CA ALA A 185 4.48 -12.20 -22.46
C ALA A 185 5.96 -12.59 -22.55
N LYS A 186 6.64 -12.64 -21.40
CA LYS A 186 8.10 -12.81 -21.28
C LYS A 186 8.53 -14.25 -21.35
N ASP A 187 7.76 -15.15 -20.75
CA ASP A 187 8.02 -16.59 -20.69
C ASP A 187 7.05 -17.41 -21.57
N TYR A 188 7.33 -18.71 -21.69
CA TYR A 188 6.53 -19.60 -22.52
C TYR A 188 5.08 -19.74 -22.04
N VAL A 189 4.85 -19.76 -20.73
CA VAL A 189 3.50 -19.92 -20.16
C VAL A 189 2.62 -18.74 -20.54
N GLN A 190 3.18 -17.52 -20.47
CA GLN A 190 2.49 -16.31 -20.87
C GLN A 190 2.23 -16.26 -22.38
N VAL A 191 3.22 -16.65 -23.20
CA VAL A 191 3.05 -16.75 -24.67
C VAL A 191 1.97 -17.76 -25.02
N LYS A 192 1.96 -18.92 -24.37
CA LYS A 192 0.93 -19.95 -24.56
C LYS A 192 -0.46 -19.46 -24.16
N GLY A 193 -0.61 -18.87 -22.97
CA GLY A 193 -1.90 -18.34 -22.54
C GLY A 193 -2.45 -17.25 -23.46
N TRP A 194 -1.57 -16.39 -24.01
CA TRP A 194 -1.97 -15.43 -25.03
C TRP A 194 -2.32 -16.11 -26.37
N ALA A 195 -1.54 -17.09 -26.81
CA ALA A 195 -1.79 -17.84 -28.04
C ALA A 195 -3.13 -18.58 -27.98
N GLU A 196 -3.47 -19.20 -26.86
CA GLU A 196 -4.78 -19.83 -26.63
C GLU A 196 -5.93 -18.83 -26.83
N LEU A 197 -5.81 -17.63 -26.26
CA LEU A 197 -6.83 -16.57 -26.36
C LEU A 197 -7.01 -16.03 -27.78
N ILE A 198 -5.93 -15.89 -28.55
CA ILE A 198 -5.98 -15.36 -29.92
C ILE A 198 -6.43 -16.42 -30.91
N THR A 199 -5.94 -17.66 -30.75
CA THR A 199 -6.28 -18.76 -31.66
C THR A 199 -7.69 -19.30 -31.45
N SER A 200 -8.31 -19.08 -30.28
CA SER A 200 -9.72 -19.43 -30.04
C SER A 200 -10.73 -18.46 -30.69
N ARG A 201 -10.27 -17.34 -31.27
CA ARG A 201 -11.12 -16.31 -31.88
C ARG A 201 -11.32 -16.49 -33.39
N GLY A 202 -10.60 -17.42 -34.01
CA GLY A 202 -10.63 -17.71 -35.44
C GLY A 202 -10.98 -19.16 -35.75
#